data_AF-A0A1M3N1B8-F1
#
_entry.id   AF-A0A1M3N1B8-F1
#
_cell.length_a   1.000
_cell.length_b   1.000
_cell.length_c   1.000
_cell.angle_alpha   90.00
_cell.angle_beta   90.00
_cell.angle_gamma   90.00
#
_symmetry.space_group_name_H-M   'P 1'
#
loop_
_entity.id
_entity.type
_entity.pdbx_description
1 polymer ?
#
loop_
_entity_poly.entity_id
_entity_poly.type
_entity_poly.pdbx_seq_one_letter_code
_entity_poly.pdbx_strand_id
1 'polypeptide(L)'
;MRLGRIEALVRLLALPLAAAAVVACGGSSTAAAPPSTSTVQAADSSPHQHHGHGHRPPHSEASAPAGDSIEQKLDAVAAIHGAAGPWAVLGYRMSEHALGKLGLERGSFDLQIVHWTPKEVRYSCIADGAAAHSGASLGKLNLSLVETTADNVLTIYRDKKSGKSIALRPTASFRERFNDTPREKARELGREVLELPAEQVFEEIPVK
;
A
#
# COMPACT_ATOMS: atom_id res chain seq x y z
N MET A 1 16.28 -11.34 -55.00
CA MET A 1 17.62 -10.88 -54.58
C MET A 1 17.49 -10.11 -53.26
N ARG A 2 18.29 -10.52 -52.27
CA ARG A 2 18.64 -9.91 -50.96
C ARG A 2 17.56 -9.70 -49.89
N LEU A 3 17.52 -10.68 -48.98
CA LEU A 3 17.17 -10.54 -47.56
C LEU A 3 18.14 -9.58 -46.86
N GLY A 4 17.64 -8.84 -45.86
CA GLY A 4 18.45 -8.14 -44.86
C GLY A 4 17.93 -8.44 -43.46
N ARG A 5 18.57 -9.40 -42.77
CA ARG A 5 18.44 -9.68 -41.34
C ARG A 5 19.14 -8.56 -40.55
N ILE A 6 18.52 -8.06 -39.48
CA ILE A 6 19.24 -7.37 -38.41
C ILE A 6 18.81 -8.02 -37.10
N GLU A 7 19.61 -8.96 -36.63
CA GLU A 7 19.64 -9.40 -35.24
C GLU A 7 20.52 -8.42 -34.45
N ALA A 8 20.03 -7.94 -33.31
CA ALA A 8 20.83 -7.18 -32.35
C ALA A 8 20.75 -7.85 -30.97
N LEU A 9 21.65 -8.83 -30.82
CA LEU A 9 22.56 -9.06 -29.71
C LEU A 9 22.07 -8.77 -28.28
N VAL A 10 21.74 -9.88 -27.61
CA VAL A 10 21.77 -10.11 -26.17
C VAL A 10 23.11 -9.65 -25.56
N ARG A 11 23.08 -8.78 -24.55
CA ARG A 11 24.19 -8.61 -23.60
C ARG A 11 23.72 -8.85 -22.17
N LEU A 12 24.03 -10.06 -21.73
CA LEU A 12 24.13 -10.51 -20.35
C LEU A 12 25.18 -9.65 -19.63
N LEU A 13 24.81 -8.92 -18.59
CA LEU A 13 25.76 -8.36 -17.62
C LEU A 13 25.54 -9.06 -16.28
N ALA A 14 26.38 -10.06 -16.04
CA ALA A 14 26.62 -10.62 -14.72
C ALA A 14 27.35 -9.55 -13.88
N LEU A 15 26.78 -9.19 -12.73
CA LEU A 15 27.51 -8.45 -11.70
C LEU A 15 28.28 -9.42 -10.80
N PRO A 16 29.52 -9.06 -10.40
CA PRO A 16 30.33 -9.91 -9.55
C PRO A 16 29.91 -9.82 -8.08
N LEU A 17 29.99 -10.98 -7.43
CA LEU A 17 30.03 -11.19 -5.99
C LEU A 17 31.23 -10.42 -5.40
N ALA A 18 30.99 -9.44 -4.54
CA ALA A 18 32.05 -8.77 -3.78
C ALA A 18 31.98 -9.20 -2.30
N ALA A 19 33.15 -9.59 -1.81
CA ALA A 19 33.39 -10.27 -0.55
C ALA A 19 33.21 -9.39 0.69
N ALA A 20 32.93 -10.07 1.80
CA ALA A 20 32.90 -9.54 3.15
C ALA A 20 34.25 -8.92 3.57
N ALA A 21 34.17 -7.74 4.19
CA ALA A 21 35.24 -7.19 5.02
C ALA A 21 34.67 -6.93 6.42
N VAL A 22 35.07 -7.78 7.37
CA VAL A 22 34.86 -7.58 8.80
C VAL A 22 35.89 -6.56 9.26
N VAL A 23 35.45 -5.35 9.61
CA VAL A 23 36.28 -4.37 10.32
C VAL A 23 35.84 -4.36 11.77
N ALA A 24 36.70 -4.93 12.62
CA ALA A 24 36.64 -4.80 14.07
C ALA A 24 37.69 -3.77 14.51
N CYS A 25 37.22 -2.66 15.09
CA CYS A 25 37.92 -1.72 15.98
C CYS A 25 36.78 -1.04 16.76
N GLY A 26 36.65 -1.20 18.08
CA GLY A 26 37.60 -0.74 19.08
C GLY A 26 37.18 0.67 19.52
N GLY A 27 36.38 0.77 20.58
CA GLY A 27 35.86 2.05 21.07
C GLY A 27 35.19 1.92 22.43
N SER A 28 35.98 2.09 23.49
CA SER A 28 35.54 2.17 24.88
C SER A 28 34.56 3.33 25.09
N SER A 29 33.47 3.08 25.79
CA SER A 29 32.60 4.14 26.33
C SER A 29 32.26 3.85 27.79
N THR A 30 32.81 4.68 28.66
CA THR A 30 32.44 4.85 30.06
C THR A 30 31.28 5.84 30.16
N ALA A 31 30.14 5.43 30.69
CA ALA A 31 29.03 6.21 31.28
C ALA A 31 27.79 5.30 31.30
N ALA A 32 26.90 5.27 32.27
CA ALA A 32 26.70 5.96 33.54
C ALA A 32 25.72 5.07 34.36
N ALA A 33 25.62 5.34 35.66
CA ALA A 33 24.77 4.61 36.59
C ALA A 33 23.26 4.60 36.21
N PRO A 34 22.52 3.52 36.52
CA PRO A 34 21.07 3.47 36.28
C PRO A 34 20.30 4.31 37.32
N PRO A 35 19.24 5.03 36.91
CA PRO A 35 18.30 5.62 37.87
C PRO A 35 17.43 4.56 38.52
N SER A 36 17.12 4.83 39.78
CA SER A 36 16.32 4.04 40.71
C SER A 36 14.92 3.72 40.17
N THR A 37 14.54 2.45 40.24
CA THR A 37 13.18 1.95 40.05
C THR A 37 12.24 2.51 41.12
N SER A 38 11.34 3.40 40.72
CA SER A 38 10.16 3.75 41.52
C SER A 38 9.07 2.71 41.32
N THR A 39 8.70 2.08 42.42
CA THR A 39 7.57 1.19 42.63
C THR A 39 6.26 1.84 42.19
N VAL A 40 5.59 1.28 41.19
CA VAL A 40 4.18 1.60 40.88
C VAL A 40 3.32 0.65 41.71
N GLN A 41 2.60 1.23 42.68
CA GLN A 41 1.58 0.53 43.46
C GLN A 41 0.39 0.20 42.56
N ALA A 42 0.03 -1.08 42.53
CA ALA A 42 -1.25 -1.56 42.05
C ALA A 42 -2.35 -1.14 43.04
N ALA A 43 -3.37 -0.46 42.52
CA ALA A 43 -4.65 -0.29 43.22
C ALA A 43 -5.76 -0.80 42.31
N ASP A 44 -6.34 -1.88 42.80
CA ASP A 44 -7.57 -2.57 42.48
C ASP A 44 -8.77 -1.63 42.29
N SER A 45 -9.73 -2.03 41.44
CA SER A 45 -11.19 -1.97 41.65
C SER A 45 -11.95 -1.91 40.32
N SER A 46 -12.49 -3.05 39.89
CA SER A 46 -13.70 -3.11 39.06
C SER A 46 -14.92 -2.73 39.91
N PRO A 47 -15.98 -2.17 39.28
CA PRO A 47 -17.25 -2.87 39.43
C PRO A 47 -18.06 -2.96 38.13
N HIS A 48 -18.66 -4.14 37.99
CA HIS A 48 -19.71 -4.50 37.06
C HIS A 48 -20.86 -3.46 37.04
N GLN A 49 -21.34 -3.11 35.85
CA GLN A 49 -22.71 -2.62 35.66
C GLN A 49 -23.47 -3.48 34.64
N HIS A 50 -24.68 -3.81 35.07
CA HIS A 50 -25.67 -4.68 34.46
C HIS A 50 -26.44 -4.01 33.30
N HIS A 51 -26.88 -4.87 32.38
CA HIS A 51 -28.10 -4.86 31.55
C HIS A 51 -28.69 -3.53 31.03
N GLY A 52 -28.66 -3.37 29.70
CA GLY A 52 -29.59 -2.56 28.92
C GLY A 52 -30.19 -3.40 27.79
N HIS A 53 -31.51 -3.55 27.82
CA HIS A 53 -32.31 -4.32 26.87
C HIS A 53 -32.40 -3.69 25.48
N GLY A 54 -32.71 -4.55 24.51
CA GLY A 54 -32.65 -4.31 23.07
C GLY A 54 -33.44 -3.13 22.53
N HIS A 55 -32.87 -2.54 21.49
CA HIS A 55 -33.62 -2.06 20.33
C HIS A 55 -32.88 -2.53 19.08
N ARG A 56 -33.46 -3.52 18.41
CA ARG A 56 -33.06 -3.97 17.06
C ARG A 56 -33.78 -3.05 16.08
N PRO A 57 -33.10 -2.14 15.37
CA PRO A 57 -33.73 -1.41 14.28
C PRO A 57 -34.15 -2.38 13.15
N PRO A 58 -35.22 -2.06 12.42
CA PRO A 58 -35.74 -2.92 11.37
C PRO A 58 -34.71 -3.11 10.27
N HIS A 59 -34.69 -4.32 9.72
CA HIS A 59 -33.85 -4.72 8.59
C HIS A 59 -34.05 -3.74 7.42
N SER A 60 -32.98 -3.00 7.11
CA SER A 60 -32.85 -2.34 5.82
C SER A 60 -32.76 -3.42 4.75
N GLU A 61 -33.67 -3.35 3.80
CA GLU A 61 -33.79 -4.25 2.68
C GLU A 61 -32.45 -4.43 1.96
N ALA A 62 -32.02 -5.69 1.82
CA ALA A 62 -30.80 -6.07 1.15
C ALA A 62 -30.94 -5.78 -0.35
N SER A 63 -30.44 -4.62 -0.75
CA SER A 63 -30.10 -4.34 -2.15
C SER A 63 -28.91 -5.22 -2.53
N ALA A 64 -28.85 -5.69 -3.79
CA ALA A 64 -27.66 -6.32 -4.39
C ALA A 64 -26.39 -5.54 -4.01
N PRO A 65 -25.19 -6.15 -3.89
CA PRO A 65 -24.04 -5.47 -3.32
C PRO A 65 -23.64 -4.29 -4.20
N ALA A 66 -24.18 -3.12 -3.88
CA ALA A 66 -23.72 -1.86 -4.39
C ALA A 66 -22.28 -1.75 -3.90
N GLY A 67 -21.33 -1.58 -4.84
CA GLY A 67 -19.95 -1.33 -4.47
C GLY A 67 -19.86 -0.18 -3.46
N ASP A 68 -18.80 -0.18 -2.65
CA ASP A 68 -18.58 0.83 -1.61
C ASP A 68 -18.84 2.26 -2.15
N SER A 69 -19.66 3.03 -1.44
CA SER A 69 -19.84 4.46 -1.72
C SER A 69 -18.51 5.22 -1.60
N ILE A 70 -18.44 6.41 -2.20
CA ILE A 70 -17.24 7.26 -2.12
C ILE A 70 -16.83 7.51 -0.65
N GLU A 71 -17.78 7.79 0.26
CA GLU A 71 -17.45 7.99 1.68
C GLU A 71 -16.86 6.73 2.30
N GLN A 72 -17.45 5.56 2.04
CA GLN A 72 -16.93 4.29 2.57
C GLN A 72 -15.52 4.01 2.07
N LYS A 73 -15.21 4.34 0.81
CA LYS A 73 -13.85 4.23 0.27
C LYS A 73 -12.87 5.18 0.96
N LEU A 74 -13.25 6.45 1.16
CA LEU A 74 -12.41 7.43 1.85
C LEU A 74 -12.17 7.03 3.31
N ASP A 75 -13.21 6.56 4.00
CA ASP A 75 -13.12 6.14 5.40
C ASP A 75 -12.26 4.88 5.55
N ALA A 76 -12.35 3.93 4.62
CA ALA A 76 -11.48 2.75 4.59
C ALA A 76 -9.99 3.14 4.44
N VAL A 77 -9.68 4.09 3.55
CA VAL A 77 -8.30 4.60 3.40
C VAL A 77 -7.84 5.29 4.69
N ALA A 78 -8.67 6.18 5.25
CA ALA A 78 -8.32 6.91 6.47
C ALA A 78 -8.14 5.99 7.68
N ALA A 79 -8.87 4.87 7.76
CA ALA A 79 -8.75 3.89 8.84
C ALA A 79 -7.37 3.21 8.87
N ILE A 80 -6.71 3.06 7.73
CA ILE A 80 -5.37 2.47 7.63
C ILE A 80 -4.28 3.55 7.64
N HIS A 81 -4.46 4.60 6.84
CA HIS A 81 -3.43 5.59 6.56
C HIS A 81 -3.48 6.80 7.51
N GLY A 82 -4.58 7.00 8.23
CA GLY A 82 -4.85 8.17 9.08
C GLY A 82 -5.43 9.39 8.33
N ALA A 83 -5.36 9.41 7.01
CA ALA A 83 -6.04 10.40 6.16
C ALA A 83 -6.31 9.84 4.76
N ALA A 84 -7.37 10.31 4.10
CA ALA A 84 -7.73 9.87 2.75
C ALA A 84 -7.10 10.76 1.66
N GLY A 85 -5.78 10.95 1.70
CA GLY A 85 -5.06 11.79 0.73
C GLY A 85 -4.97 11.16 -0.68
N PRO A 86 -4.69 11.95 -1.73
CA PRO A 86 -4.77 11.50 -3.12
C PRO A 86 -3.87 10.29 -3.43
N TRP A 87 -2.65 10.24 -2.86
CA TRP A 87 -1.72 9.13 -3.08
C TRP A 87 -2.15 7.82 -2.41
N ALA A 88 -2.74 7.90 -1.21
CA ALA A 88 -3.31 6.71 -0.56
C ALA A 88 -4.59 6.25 -1.30
N VAL A 89 -5.44 7.19 -1.72
CA VAL A 89 -6.62 6.85 -2.52
C VAL A 89 -6.26 6.24 -3.88
N LEU A 90 -5.19 6.72 -4.53
CA LEU A 90 -4.63 6.08 -5.72
C LEU A 90 -4.33 4.59 -5.45
N GLY A 91 -3.65 4.28 -4.35
CA GLY A 91 -3.35 2.90 -3.96
C GLY A 91 -4.59 2.04 -3.76
N TYR A 92 -5.65 2.62 -3.17
CA TYR A 92 -6.95 1.96 -3.02
C TYR A 92 -7.55 1.61 -4.39
N ARG A 93 -7.59 2.57 -5.32
CA ARG A 93 -8.15 2.38 -6.66
C ARG A 93 -7.35 1.37 -7.49
N MET A 94 -6.02 1.44 -7.44
CA MET A 94 -5.14 0.47 -8.12
C MET A 94 -5.41 -0.95 -7.62
N SER A 95 -5.62 -1.11 -6.32
CA SER A 95 -5.92 -2.39 -5.68
C SER A 95 -7.31 -2.92 -6.07
N GLU A 96 -8.33 -2.06 -6.08
CA GLU A 96 -9.68 -2.39 -6.57
C GLU A 96 -9.65 -2.91 -8.01
N HIS A 97 -8.96 -2.19 -8.88
CA HIS A 97 -8.78 -2.58 -10.27
C HIS A 97 -8.07 -3.92 -10.42
N ALA A 98 -6.95 -4.11 -9.70
CA ALA A 98 -6.16 -5.32 -9.78
C ALA A 98 -6.92 -6.56 -9.27
N LEU A 99 -7.61 -6.47 -8.13
CA LEU A 99 -8.40 -7.57 -7.58
C LEU A 99 -9.52 -7.97 -8.54
N GLY A 100 -10.23 -6.98 -9.11
CA GLY A 100 -11.26 -7.23 -10.11
C GLY A 100 -10.75 -7.99 -11.33
N LYS A 101 -9.56 -7.63 -11.85
CA LYS A 101 -8.96 -8.33 -13.00
C LYS A 101 -8.38 -9.70 -12.65
N LEU A 102 -7.86 -9.87 -11.45
CA LEU A 102 -7.33 -11.15 -10.97
C LEU A 102 -8.44 -12.11 -10.52
N GLY A 103 -9.66 -11.61 -10.28
CA GLY A 103 -10.75 -12.40 -9.72
C GLY A 103 -10.50 -12.81 -8.27
N LEU A 104 -9.84 -11.93 -7.50
CA LEU A 104 -9.50 -12.18 -6.10
C LEU A 104 -10.39 -11.37 -5.17
N GLU A 105 -10.87 -12.02 -4.11
CA GLU A 105 -11.60 -11.36 -3.04
C GLU A 105 -10.67 -10.55 -2.11
N ARG A 106 -11.22 -9.52 -1.47
CA ARG A 106 -10.53 -8.79 -0.41
C ARG A 106 -10.14 -9.76 0.71
N GLY A 107 -8.95 -9.57 1.27
CA GLY A 107 -8.40 -10.40 2.33
C GLY A 107 -7.72 -11.69 1.86
N SER A 108 -7.78 -12.02 0.56
CA SER A 108 -7.19 -13.24 0.02
C SER A 108 -5.71 -13.42 0.40
N PHE A 109 -5.37 -14.63 0.86
CA PHE A 109 -3.98 -15.04 1.11
C PHE A 109 -3.24 -15.37 -0.17
N ASP A 110 -3.93 -15.58 -1.29
CA ASP A 110 -3.32 -15.85 -2.59
C ASP A 110 -2.77 -14.57 -3.23
N LEU A 111 -3.26 -13.40 -2.82
CA LEU A 111 -2.73 -12.11 -3.26
C LEU A 111 -1.33 -11.88 -2.69
N GLN A 112 -0.42 -11.42 -3.55
CA GLN A 112 0.85 -10.80 -3.19
C GLN A 112 0.92 -9.41 -3.83
N ILE A 113 1.34 -8.40 -3.06
CA ILE A 113 1.57 -7.04 -3.51
C ILE A 113 3.03 -6.66 -3.28
N VAL A 114 3.69 -6.17 -4.32
CA VAL A 114 5.03 -5.56 -4.22
C VAL A 114 4.94 -4.13 -4.71
N HIS A 115 5.20 -3.17 -3.84
CA HIS A 115 5.22 -1.76 -4.17
C HIS A 115 6.67 -1.24 -4.25
N TRP A 116 7.08 -0.87 -5.45
CA TRP A 116 8.35 -0.22 -5.71
C TRP A 116 8.18 1.29 -5.50
N THR A 117 8.88 1.85 -4.52
CA THR A 117 8.78 3.26 -4.14
C THR A 117 10.13 3.82 -3.68
N PRO A 118 10.43 5.11 -3.91
CA PRO A 118 11.50 5.79 -3.16
C PRO A 118 11.17 5.87 -1.66
N LYS A 119 12.19 6.17 -0.84
CA LYS A 119 12.05 6.46 0.60
C LYS A 119 11.49 7.86 0.84
N GLU A 120 10.34 8.14 0.25
CA GLU A 120 9.61 9.40 0.35
C GLU A 120 8.16 9.10 0.69
N VAL A 121 7.65 9.74 1.75
CA VAL A 121 6.34 9.43 2.35
C VAL A 121 5.23 9.37 1.30
N ARG A 122 5.16 10.39 0.43
CA ARG A 122 4.10 10.54 -0.57
C ARG A 122 3.89 9.32 -1.48
N TYR A 123 4.97 8.69 -1.92
CA TYR A 123 4.87 7.54 -2.83
C TYR A 123 4.51 6.29 -2.04
N SER A 124 5.11 6.11 -0.86
CA SER A 124 4.82 4.96 0.01
C SER A 124 3.36 4.90 0.51
N CYS A 125 2.63 6.04 0.53
CA CYS A 125 1.18 6.09 0.81
C CYS A 125 0.36 5.14 -0.09
N ILE A 126 0.82 4.86 -1.31
CA ILE A 126 0.15 3.93 -2.23
C ILE A 126 0.02 2.54 -1.60
N ALA A 127 1.02 2.08 -0.82
CA ALA A 127 0.98 0.78 -0.18
C ALA A 127 -0.12 0.70 0.90
N ASP A 128 -0.31 1.76 1.69
CA ASP A 128 -1.37 1.83 2.69
C ASP A 128 -2.76 1.86 2.03
N GLY A 129 -2.89 2.59 0.93
CA GLY A 129 -4.09 2.56 0.08
C GLY A 129 -4.39 1.16 -0.45
N ALA A 130 -3.36 0.49 -0.98
CA ALA A 130 -3.50 -0.86 -1.52
C ALA A 130 -3.92 -1.86 -0.42
N ALA A 131 -3.38 -1.72 0.79
CA ALA A 131 -3.76 -2.47 1.98
C ALA A 131 -5.22 -2.20 2.38
N ALA A 132 -5.65 -0.94 2.38
CA ALA A 132 -7.02 -0.54 2.75
C ALA A 132 -8.10 -1.21 1.88
N HIS A 133 -7.85 -1.39 0.58
CA HIS A 133 -8.78 -2.11 -0.27
C HIS A 133 -8.58 -3.64 -0.20
N SER A 134 -7.36 -4.12 -0.41
CA SER A 134 -7.11 -5.56 -0.58
C SER A 134 -7.10 -6.35 0.73
N GLY A 135 -6.95 -5.66 1.86
CA GLY A 135 -6.61 -6.26 3.14
C GLY A 135 -5.21 -6.86 3.19
N ALA A 136 -4.35 -6.75 2.17
CA ALA A 136 -2.96 -7.18 2.25
C ALA A 136 -2.20 -6.35 3.30
N SER A 137 -1.18 -6.92 3.93
CA SER A 137 -0.42 -6.22 4.96
C SER A 137 0.98 -6.78 5.15
N LEU A 138 1.84 -5.98 5.80
CA LEU A 138 3.18 -6.43 6.21
C LEU A 138 3.07 -7.64 7.15
N GLY A 139 2.12 -7.63 8.09
CA GLY A 139 1.91 -8.73 9.04
C GLY A 139 1.44 -10.04 8.39
N LYS A 140 0.67 -9.96 7.30
CA LYS A 140 0.32 -11.14 6.47
C LYS A 140 1.42 -11.55 5.51
N LEU A 141 2.54 -10.81 5.48
CA LEU A 141 3.70 -11.04 4.61
C LEU A 141 3.32 -11.10 3.12
N ASN A 142 2.23 -10.43 2.75
CA ASN A 142 1.70 -10.43 1.39
C ASN A 142 1.61 -9.02 0.80
N LEU A 143 2.17 -8.03 1.50
CA LEU A 143 2.53 -6.71 1.01
C LEU A 143 4.01 -6.46 1.35
N SER A 144 4.79 -5.96 0.40
CA SER A 144 6.18 -5.55 0.63
C SER A 144 6.52 -4.26 -0.11
N LEU A 145 7.49 -3.53 0.43
CA LEU A 145 8.09 -2.36 -0.21
C LEU A 145 9.46 -2.73 -0.78
N VAL A 146 9.75 -2.25 -1.98
CA VAL A 146 11.08 -2.31 -2.58
C VAL A 146 11.52 -0.91 -2.97
N GLU A 147 12.74 -0.55 -2.59
CA GLU A 147 13.27 0.79 -2.87
C GLU A 147 13.54 0.98 -4.37
N THR A 148 13.18 2.14 -4.91
CA THR A 148 13.44 2.55 -6.30
C THR A 148 13.49 4.07 -6.42
N THR A 149 13.62 4.61 -7.64
CA THR A 149 13.53 6.06 -7.90
C THR A 149 12.08 6.51 -8.16
N ALA A 150 11.79 7.80 -8.01
CA ALA A 150 10.46 8.37 -8.25
C ALA A 150 9.90 8.06 -9.66
N ASP A 151 10.77 8.02 -10.68
CA ASP A 151 10.38 7.68 -12.06
C ASP A 151 9.95 6.22 -12.26
N ASN A 152 10.30 5.36 -11.30
CA ASN A 152 10.10 3.91 -11.36
C ASN A 152 9.06 3.41 -10.35
N VAL A 153 8.22 4.31 -9.81
CA VAL A 153 7.14 3.93 -8.89
C VAL A 153 6.17 2.98 -9.59
N LEU A 154 5.95 1.82 -8.96
CA LEU A 154 5.20 0.70 -9.54
C LEU A 154 4.58 -0.16 -8.46
N THR A 155 3.36 -0.63 -8.64
CA THR A 155 2.76 -1.65 -7.78
C THR A 155 2.41 -2.88 -8.61
N ILE A 156 2.93 -4.04 -8.20
CA ILE A 156 2.62 -5.33 -8.83
C ILE A 156 1.71 -6.11 -7.89
N TYR A 157 0.58 -6.54 -8.42
CA TYR A 157 -0.38 -7.44 -7.78
C TYR A 157 -0.29 -8.79 -8.46
N ARG A 158 -0.08 -9.85 -7.69
CA ARG A 158 0.07 -11.21 -8.19
C ARG A 158 -0.90 -12.15 -7.48
N ASP A 159 -1.62 -12.95 -8.26
CA ASP A 159 -2.25 -14.15 -7.76
C ASP A 159 -1.19 -15.26 -7.68
N LYS A 160 -0.80 -15.66 -6.47
CA LYS A 160 0.20 -16.72 -6.26
C LYS A 160 -0.27 -18.08 -6.78
N LYS A 161 -1.58 -18.32 -6.84
CA LYS A 161 -2.15 -19.60 -7.25
C LYS A 161 -2.11 -19.78 -8.76
N SER A 162 -2.57 -18.78 -9.52
CA SER A 162 -2.53 -18.84 -10.99
C SER A 162 -1.23 -18.32 -11.61
N GLY A 163 -0.43 -17.56 -10.85
CA GLY A 163 0.77 -16.89 -11.34
C GLY A 163 0.49 -15.62 -12.15
N LYS A 164 -0.78 -15.25 -12.38
CA LYS A 164 -1.15 -14.02 -13.09
C LYS A 164 -0.74 -12.79 -12.30
N SER A 165 -0.33 -11.75 -13.02
CA SER A 165 0.12 -10.49 -12.43
C SER A 165 -0.46 -9.30 -13.17
N ILE A 166 -0.72 -8.23 -12.42
CA ILE A 166 -1.13 -6.91 -12.92
C ILE A 166 -0.13 -5.90 -12.35
N ALA A 167 0.44 -5.06 -13.21
CA ALA A 167 1.40 -4.03 -12.83
C ALA A 167 0.82 -2.65 -13.15
N LEU A 168 0.77 -1.79 -12.14
CA LEU A 168 0.11 -0.47 -12.21
C LEU A 168 1.06 0.61 -11.73
N ARG A 169 1.09 1.75 -12.42
CA ARG A 169 1.83 2.94 -11.98
C ARG A 169 0.95 4.19 -12.05
N PRO A 170 1.23 5.24 -11.25
CA PRO A 170 0.57 6.52 -11.41
C PRO A 170 0.85 7.09 -12.80
N THR A 171 -0.16 7.72 -13.42
CA THR A 171 0.04 8.44 -14.68
C THR A 171 0.87 9.70 -14.47
N ALA A 172 1.42 10.25 -15.56
CA ALA A 172 2.12 11.54 -15.50
C ALA A 172 1.19 12.68 -15.03
N SER A 173 -0.05 12.71 -15.53
CA SER A 173 -1.06 13.72 -15.15
C SER A 173 -1.42 13.64 -13.67
N PHE A 174 -1.51 12.44 -13.10
CA PHE A 174 -1.74 12.26 -11.67
C PHE A 174 -0.57 12.83 -10.86
N ARG A 175 0.67 12.49 -11.25
CA ARG A 175 1.88 12.96 -10.55
C ARG A 175 1.96 14.48 -10.54
N GLU A 176 1.74 15.12 -11.69
CA GLU A 176 1.75 16.57 -11.84
C GLU A 176 0.68 17.23 -10.98
N ARG A 177 -0.56 16.73 -11.05
CA ARG A 177 -1.71 17.31 -10.35
C ARG A 177 -1.62 17.22 -8.83
N PHE A 178 -1.14 16.10 -8.29
CA PHE A 178 -1.10 15.85 -6.86
C PHE A 178 0.31 15.89 -6.29
N ASN A 179 1.23 16.62 -6.94
CA ASN A 179 2.63 16.65 -6.50
C ASN A 179 2.76 17.25 -5.08
N ASP A 180 2.16 18.41 -4.89
CA ASP A 180 2.36 19.27 -3.73
C ASP A 180 1.02 19.51 -3.03
N THR A 181 0.42 18.42 -2.56
CA THR A 181 -0.91 18.44 -1.93
C THR A 181 -0.83 18.86 -0.45
N PRO A 182 -1.54 19.91 -0.01
CA PRO A 182 -1.67 20.26 1.40
C PRO A 182 -2.42 19.18 2.19
N ARG A 183 -1.95 18.88 3.41
CA ARG A 183 -2.54 17.82 4.25
C ARG A 183 -3.99 18.12 4.63
N GLU A 184 -4.32 19.38 4.83
CA GLU A 184 -5.66 19.85 5.25
C GLU A 184 -6.70 19.56 4.16
N LYS A 185 -6.27 19.46 2.90
CA LYS A 185 -7.12 19.13 1.75
C LYS A 185 -7.14 17.64 1.43
N ALA A 186 -6.53 16.77 2.25
CA ALA A 186 -6.37 15.36 1.94
C ALA A 186 -7.68 14.69 1.53
N ARG A 187 -8.75 14.84 2.31
CA ARG A 187 -10.04 14.19 2.03
C ARG A 187 -10.73 14.74 0.77
N GLU A 188 -10.66 16.05 0.55
CA GLU A 188 -11.21 16.70 -0.66
C GLU A 188 -10.52 16.18 -1.91
N LEU A 189 -9.19 16.19 -1.92
CA LEU A 189 -8.39 15.74 -3.06
C LEU A 189 -8.42 14.21 -3.22
N GLY A 190 -8.59 13.46 -2.13
CA GLY A 190 -8.90 12.04 -2.18
C GLY A 190 -10.23 11.74 -2.87
N ARG A 191 -11.29 12.51 -2.57
CA ARG A 191 -12.58 12.39 -3.27
C ARG A 191 -12.41 12.65 -4.76
N GLU A 192 -11.71 13.73 -5.10
CA GLU A 192 -11.41 14.07 -6.49
C GLU A 192 -10.74 12.89 -7.21
N VAL A 193 -9.76 12.22 -6.58
CA VAL A 193 -9.13 11.02 -7.14
C VAL A 193 -10.12 9.89 -7.36
N LEU A 194 -11.15 9.69 -6.52
CA LEU A 194 -12.17 8.65 -6.74
C LEU A 194 -13.09 8.95 -7.92
N GLU A 195 -13.29 10.23 -8.24
CA GLU A 195 -14.20 10.68 -9.30
C GLU A 195 -13.51 10.74 -10.67
N LEU A 196 -12.17 10.82 -10.71
CA LEU A 196 -11.41 10.84 -11.96
C LEU A 196 -11.51 9.50 -12.73
N PRO A 197 -11.57 9.53 -14.07
CA PRO A 197 -11.41 8.33 -14.90
C PRO A 197 -10.11 7.58 -14.56
N ALA A 198 -10.14 6.24 -14.65
CA ALA A 198 -9.01 5.40 -14.23
C ALA A 198 -7.73 5.75 -15.00
N GLU A 199 -7.83 5.99 -16.30
CA GLU A 199 -6.75 6.36 -17.21
C GLU A 199 -6.09 7.70 -16.89
N GLN A 200 -6.75 8.56 -16.11
CA GLN A 200 -6.15 9.81 -15.62
C GLN A 200 -5.37 9.63 -14.32
N VAL A 201 -5.52 8.49 -13.65
CA VAL A 201 -5.01 8.23 -12.30
C VAL A 201 -3.90 7.17 -12.30
N PHE A 202 -4.09 6.07 -13.01
CA PHE A 202 -3.08 5.03 -13.18
C PHE A 202 -3.11 4.42 -14.58
N GLU A 203 -2.02 3.76 -14.93
CA GLU A 203 -1.90 2.98 -16.18
C GLU A 203 -1.40 1.57 -15.86
N GLU A 204 -1.92 0.59 -16.60
CA GLU A 204 -1.37 -0.76 -16.62
C GLU A 204 -0.12 -0.82 -17.50
N ILE A 205 0.92 -1.47 -16.99
CA ILE A 205 2.14 -1.73 -17.77
C ILE A 205 2.36 -3.23 -17.93
N PRO A 206 2.98 -3.68 -19.05
CA PRO A 206 3.32 -5.08 -19.22
C PRO A 206 4.23 -5.59 -18.11
N VAL A 207 3.86 -6.73 -17.51
CA VAL A 207 4.74 -7.47 -16.60
C VAL A 207 5.78 -8.18 -17.47
N LYS A 208 7.06 -7.82 -17.33
CA LYS A 208 8.17 -8.49 -18.01
C LYS A 208 8.61 -9.75 -17.26
#